data_AF-A0A9Q0MG87-F1
#
_entry.id   AF-A0A9Q0MG87-F1
#
_cell.length_a   1.000
_cell.length_b   1.000
_cell.length_c   1.000
_cell.angle_alpha   90.00
_cell.angle_beta   90.00
_cell.angle_gamma   90.00
#
_symmetry.space_group_name_H-M   'P 1'
#
loop_
_entity.id
_entity.type
_entity.pdbx_description
1 polymer ?
#
loop_
_entity_poly.entity_id
_entity_poly.type
_entity_poly.pdbx_seq_one_letter_code
_entity_poly.pdbx_strand_id
1 'polypeptide(L)'
;MPINSPKISILSHTLNGDTIDIPADKLIHLRCTGQHPMIWIFPNNNYPLFEHNEQFNNIKVRSDCDRQVKQSARKCWTEVIIPEAKYDMTGSYVCLYNQSNIRSSSMINYHPISIESTDQVMSSSSIVGSVESSNVMDSIYIYVNDPHNLMVPFEGQVGFLFIALFQQQPATIPCRPTYSKAVVKLWKTNSKENGSPEEIKPNSTLGITYDSKKGFYFENARWDTESNSLQCHFEIDGLSSTASISIHWSSR
;
A
#
# COMPACT_ATOMS: atom_id res chain seq x y z
N MET A 1 22.72 11.23 -20.49
CA MET A 1 22.62 11.75 -19.10
C MET A 1 21.84 10.71 -18.29
N PRO A 2 22.23 10.41 -17.05
CA PRO A 2 21.45 9.52 -16.21
C PRO A 2 20.03 10.08 -16.02
N ILE A 3 19.03 9.21 -16.13
CA ILE A 3 17.63 9.57 -15.85
C ILE A 3 17.52 9.63 -14.33
N ASN A 4 17.13 10.79 -13.80
CA ASN A 4 16.83 10.90 -12.38
C ASN A 4 15.46 10.28 -12.11
N SER A 5 15.31 9.58 -10.99
CA SER A 5 14.00 9.11 -10.55
C SER A 5 13.02 10.28 -10.33
N PRO A 6 11.71 10.05 -10.50
CA PRO A 6 10.71 10.96 -9.97
C PRO A 6 10.95 11.22 -8.49
N LYS A 7 10.55 12.38 -7.99
CA LYS A 7 10.63 12.73 -6.57
C LYS A 7 9.34 13.34 -6.08
N ILE A 8 8.71 12.69 -5.10
CA ILE A 8 7.55 13.15 -4.38
C ILE A 8 7.98 14.13 -3.29
N SER A 9 7.20 15.19 -3.17
CA SER A 9 7.27 16.17 -2.09
C SER A 9 5.86 16.40 -1.60
N ILE A 10 5.70 16.47 -0.28
CA ILE A 10 4.45 16.87 0.34
C ILE A 10 4.45 18.39 0.53
N LEU A 11 3.39 19.04 0.07
CA LEU A 11 3.25 20.50 0.12
C LEU A 11 2.37 20.98 1.27
N SER A 12 1.55 20.11 1.86
CA SER A 12 0.62 20.47 2.93
C SER A 12 1.09 20.15 4.35
N HIS A 13 2.10 19.29 4.53
CA HIS A 13 2.47 18.76 5.85
C HIS A 13 3.98 18.43 5.95
N THR A 14 4.46 18.12 7.16
CA THR A 14 5.86 17.72 7.42
C THR A 14 5.97 16.21 7.56
N LEU A 15 6.99 15.60 6.93
CA LEU A 15 7.25 14.16 7.02
C LEU A 15 7.77 13.77 8.40
N ASN A 16 7.36 12.59 8.87
CA ASN A 16 7.91 11.95 10.06
C ASN A 16 8.59 10.64 9.66
N GLY A 17 9.88 10.72 9.30
CA GLY A 17 10.59 9.61 8.65
C GLY A 17 10.05 9.34 7.24
N ASP A 18 9.78 8.07 6.94
CA ASP A 18 9.32 7.61 5.61
C ASP A 18 7.78 7.57 5.48
N THR A 19 7.08 8.12 6.46
CA THR A 19 5.61 8.08 6.56
C THR A 19 5.07 9.42 7.03
N ILE A 20 3.76 9.61 6.86
CA ILE A 20 3.08 10.77 7.41
C ILE A 20 1.69 10.41 7.93
N ASP A 21 1.34 10.99 9.08
CA ASP A 21 0.00 10.97 9.66
C ASP A 21 -0.73 12.25 9.29
N ILE A 22 -1.90 12.13 8.67
CA ILE A 22 -2.75 13.24 8.27
C ILE A 22 -4.13 12.99 8.85
N PRO A 23 -4.71 13.90 9.65
CA PRO A 23 -6.08 13.71 10.13
C PRO A 23 -7.08 13.61 8.97
N ALA A 24 -8.15 12.83 9.15
CA ALA A 24 -9.27 12.82 8.23
C ALA A 24 -9.83 14.24 8.00
N ASP A 25 -10.45 14.45 6.84
CA ASP A 25 -10.98 15.73 6.36
C ASP A 25 -9.92 16.83 6.15
N LYS A 26 -8.62 16.48 6.18
CA LYS A 26 -7.53 17.40 5.84
C LYS A 26 -7.07 17.25 4.40
N LEU A 27 -6.42 18.31 3.91
CA LEU A 27 -5.89 18.42 2.56
C LEU A 27 -4.62 17.57 2.38
N ILE A 28 -4.66 16.59 1.49
CA ILE A 28 -3.44 15.96 0.95
C ILE A 28 -3.05 16.73 -0.33
N HIS A 29 -1.87 17.34 -0.31
CA HIS A 29 -1.29 18.00 -1.49
C HIS A 29 0.11 17.44 -1.75
N LEU A 30 0.22 16.60 -2.76
CA LEU A 30 1.48 15.98 -3.19
C LEU A 30 1.91 16.60 -4.51
N ARG A 31 3.22 16.81 -4.66
CA ARG A 31 3.84 17.18 -5.93
C ARG A 31 4.97 16.20 -6.23
N CYS A 32 4.93 15.62 -7.42
CA CYS A 32 5.99 14.80 -7.96
C CYS A 32 6.70 15.56 -9.09
N THR A 33 8.03 15.53 -9.09
CA THR A 33 8.85 16.19 -10.11
C THR A 33 9.80 15.20 -10.76
N GLY A 34 10.05 15.36 -12.06
CA GLY A 34 10.87 14.43 -12.83
C GLY A 34 11.23 14.97 -14.21
N GLN A 35 11.88 14.15 -15.03
CA GLN A 35 12.35 14.53 -16.37
C GLN A 35 11.33 14.23 -17.49
N HIS A 36 10.36 13.37 -17.21
CA HIS A 36 9.33 12.92 -18.14
C HIS A 36 7.93 13.09 -17.52
N PRO A 37 6.86 13.07 -18.33
CA PRO A 37 5.49 13.00 -17.81
C PRO A 37 5.32 11.83 -16.85
N MET A 38 4.56 12.03 -15.77
CA MET A 38 4.39 11.07 -14.68
C MET A 38 2.90 10.81 -14.46
N ILE A 39 2.59 9.63 -13.92
CA ILE A 39 1.24 9.22 -13.52
C ILE A 39 1.23 8.84 -12.04
N TRP A 40 0.04 8.88 -11.45
CA TRP A 40 -0.18 8.51 -10.05
C TRP A 40 -0.95 7.20 -9.93
N ILE A 41 -0.57 6.39 -8.95
CA ILE A 41 -1.33 5.26 -8.43
C ILE A 41 -1.73 5.59 -7.00
N PHE A 42 -3.00 5.36 -6.68
CA PHE A 42 -3.61 5.68 -5.39
C PHE A 42 -3.88 4.42 -4.58
N PRO A 43 -3.96 4.54 -3.24
CA PRO A 43 -4.46 3.47 -2.40
C PRO A 43 -5.85 3.00 -2.86
N ASN A 44 -6.06 1.67 -2.88
CA ASN A 44 -7.33 1.03 -3.22
C ASN A 44 -7.88 1.34 -4.63
N ASN A 45 -7.09 1.95 -5.53
CA ASN A 45 -7.44 2.10 -6.93
C ASN A 45 -6.29 1.60 -7.81
N ASN A 46 -6.50 0.43 -8.41
CA ASN A 46 -5.53 -0.19 -9.31
C ASN A 46 -5.51 0.46 -10.70
N TYR A 47 -6.39 1.42 -10.98
CA TYR A 47 -6.39 2.14 -12.24
C TYR A 47 -5.57 3.42 -12.13
N PRO A 48 -4.46 3.54 -12.91
CA PRO A 48 -3.71 4.78 -12.96
C PRO A 48 -4.59 5.90 -13.51
N LEU A 49 -4.62 7.05 -12.84
CA LEU A 49 -5.31 8.22 -13.37
C LEU A 49 -4.43 8.89 -14.42
N PHE A 50 -4.90 8.90 -15.67
CA PHE A 50 -4.24 9.58 -16.78
C PHE A 50 -4.65 11.07 -16.84
N GLU A 51 -3.74 11.91 -17.32
CA GLU A 51 -3.94 13.37 -17.43
C GLU A 51 -5.20 13.76 -18.22
N HIS A 52 -6.09 14.52 -17.59
CA HIS A 52 -6.64 15.84 -17.99
C HIS A 52 -8.00 16.05 -17.31
N ASN A 53 -8.04 16.88 -16.25
CA ASN A 53 -9.27 17.37 -15.61
C ASN A 53 -10.29 16.30 -15.18
N GLU A 54 -9.87 15.05 -14.99
CA GLU A 54 -10.76 14.03 -14.44
C GLU A 54 -10.81 14.16 -12.92
N GLN A 55 -11.99 14.56 -12.43
CA GLN A 55 -12.28 14.62 -11.00
C GLN A 55 -12.80 13.25 -10.57
N PHE A 56 -11.92 12.41 -10.03
CA PHE A 56 -12.31 11.12 -9.47
C PHE A 56 -12.52 11.31 -7.96
N ASN A 57 -13.75 11.17 -7.47
CA ASN A 57 -14.05 11.21 -6.03
C ASN A 57 -13.37 12.39 -5.29
N ASN A 58 -13.48 13.60 -5.83
CA ASN A 58 -12.87 14.84 -5.31
C ASN A 58 -11.34 14.97 -5.40
N ILE A 59 -10.64 13.99 -5.96
CA ILE A 59 -9.21 14.08 -6.25
C ILE A 59 -9.02 14.92 -7.52
N LYS A 60 -8.11 15.90 -7.46
CA LYS A 60 -7.70 16.70 -8.62
C LYS A 60 -6.25 16.39 -8.95
N VAL A 61 -5.99 15.99 -10.19
CA VAL A 61 -4.63 15.80 -10.72
C VAL A 61 -4.30 16.92 -11.69
N ARG A 62 -3.14 17.54 -11.54
CA ARG A 62 -2.62 18.57 -12.44
C ARG A 62 -1.21 18.22 -12.85
N SER A 63 -0.82 18.56 -14.07
CA SER A 63 0.52 18.26 -14.55
C SER A 63 0.96 19.24 -15.61
N ASP A 64 2.26 19.42 -15.72
CA ASP A 64 2.87 20.24 -16.77
C ASP A 64 4.31 19.79 -17.03
N CYS A 65 4.81 20.14 -18.21
CA CYS A 65 6.20 19.94 -18.60
C CYS A 65 6.70 21.19 -19.32
N ASP A 66 7.83 21.73 -18.86
CA ASP A 66 8.46 22.89 -19.47
C ASP A 66 8.83 22.60 -20.94
N ARG A 67 8.11 23.22 -21.88
CA ARG A 67 8.34 23.06 -23.33
C ARG A 67 9.42 23.99 -23.90
N GLN A 68 9.91 24.94 -23.10
CA GLN A 68 10.71 26.07 -23.60
C GLN A 68 12.23 25.94 -23.44
N VAL A 69 12.74 24.91 -22.77
CA VAL A 69 14.18 24.82 -22.50
C VAL A 69 14.91 24.13 -23.66
N LYS A 70 15.47 24.92 -24.57
CA LYS A 70 16.24 24.44 -25.73
C LYS A 70 17.54 23.71 -25.39
N GLN A 71 18.00 23.69 -24.13
CA GLN A 71 19.19 22.93 -23.74
C GLN A 71 19.22 22.76 -22.21
N SER A 72 19.48 21.52 -21.79
CA SER A 72 19.58 20.99 -20.41
C SER A 72 18.26 20.70 -19.67
N ALA A 73 17.78 19.46 -19.85
CA ALA A 73 16.76 18.74 -19.09
C ALA A 73 15.34 19.35 -19.06
N ARG A 74 14.41 18.67 -19.76
CA ARG A 74 12.97 18.88 -19.60
C ARG A 74 12.60 18.64 -18.13
N LYS A 75 11.95 19.61 -17.49
CA LYS A 75 11.42 19.48 -16.14
C LYS A 75 9.90 19.30 -16.25
N CYS A 76 9.42 18.18 -15.74
CA CYS A 76 8.01 17.86 -15.63
C CYS A 76 7.60 17.82 -14.16
N TRP A 77 6.34 18.11 -13.89
CA TRP A 77 5.74 17.96 -12.58
C TRP A 77 4.30 17.48 -12.69
N THR A 78 3.83 16.80 -11.66
CA THR A 78 2.44 16.41 -11.48
C THR A 78 2.05 16.59 -10.01
N GLU A 79 0.84 17.06 -9.76
CA GLU A 79 0.26 17.33 -8.46
C GLU A 79 -1.00 16.52 -8.26
N VAL A 80 -1.19 16.08 -7.02
CA VAL A 80 -2.42 15.50 -6.51
C VAL A 80 -2.93 16.39 -5.40
N ILE A 81 -4.19 16.78 -5.49
CA ILE A 81 -4.90 17.58 -4.49
C ILE A 81 -6.14 16.80 -4.07
N ILE A 82 -6.18 16.37 -2.81
CA ILE A 82 -7.32 15.71 -2.16
C ILE A 82 -7.82 16.64 -1.06
N PRO A 83 -8.89 17.42 -1.29
CA PRO A 83 -9.35 18.44 -0.34
C PRO A 83 -9.74 17.88 1.02
N GLU A 84 -10.36 16.70 1.03
CA GLU A 84 -10.91 16.03 2.21
C GLU A 84 -10.45 14.57 2.20
N ALA A 85 -9.38 14.27 2.93
CA ALA A 85 -8.84 12.91 3.03
C ALA A 85 -9.75 12.01 3.87
N LYS A 86 -9.94 10.76 3.43
CA LYS A 86 -10.72 9.74 4.13
C LYS A 86 -9.83 8.60 4.60
N TYR A 87 -10.23 7.92 5.67
CA TYR A 87 -9.45 6.85 6.29
C TYR A 87 -9.12 5.68 5.34
N ASP A 88 -10.03 5.40 4.39
CA ASP A 88 -9.87 4.42 3.31
C ASP A 88 -8.87 4.84 2.22
N MET A 89 -8.37 6.07 2.26
CA MET A 89 -7.26 6.55 1.43
C MET A 89 -5.88 6.32 2.09
N THR A 90 -5.83 5.70 3.27
CA THR A 90 -4.56 5.28 3.87
C THR A 90 -3.84 4.27 2.97
N GLY A 91 -2.59 4.53 2.63
CA GLY A 91 -1.78 3.61 1.81
C GLY A 91 -0.63 4.27 1.07
N SER A 92 -0.09 3.53 0.09
CA SER A 92 0.98 3.99 -0.78
C SER A 92 0.45 4.85 -1.93
N TYR A 93 0.99 6.06 -2.05
CA TYR A 93 0.85 6.93 -3.21
C TYR A 93 2.11 6.81 -4.04
N VAL A 94 1.97 6.34 -5.28
CA VAL A 94 3.12 6.06 -6.16
C VAL A 94 3.09 7.03 -7.33
N CYS A 95 4.21 7.71 -7.56
CA CYS A 95 4.45 8.50 -8.74
C CYS A 95 5.47 7.77 -9.62
N LEU A 96 5.12 7.50 -10.87
CA LEU A 96 6.03 6.84 -11.81
C LEU A 96 6.01 7.51 -13.17
N TYR A 97 7.08 7.33 -13.94
CA TYR A 97 7.11 7.84 -15.31
C TYR A 97 6.08 7.15 -16.21
N ASN A 98 5.39 7.93 -17.02
CA ASN A 98 4.45 7.41 -18.00
C ASN A 98 5.22 6.73 -19.15
N GLN A 99 5.27 5.40 -19.12
CA GLN A 99 6.05 4.58 -20.06
C GLN A 99 5.62 4.76 -21.52
N SER A 100 4.37 5.14 -21.79
CA SER A 100 3.89 5.41 -23.16
C SER A 100 4.67 6.53 -23.87
N ASN A 101 5.31 7.42 -23.09
CA ASN A 101 6.12 8.53 -23.59
C ASN A 101 7.63 8.25 -23.60
N ILE A 102 8.09 7.12 -23.05
CA ILE A 102 9.50 6.73 -23.04
C ILE A 102 9.80 5.93 -24.32
N ARG A 103 9.75 6.60 -25.48
CA ARG A 103 10.25 6.01 -26.73
C ARG A 103 11.78 6.11 -26.73
N SER A 104 12.45 4.97 -26.82
CA SER A 104 13.90 4.78 -27.07
C SER A 104 14.87 4.92 -25.89
N SER A 105 15.05 3.85 -25.12
CA SER A 105 16.36 3.22 -24.89
C SER A 105 16.19 1.90 -24.13
N SER A 106 16.53 0.79 -24.80
CA SER A 106 16.42 -0.61 -24.36
C SER A 106 15.00 -1.09 -23.99
N MET A 107 14.57 -2.19 -24.63
CA MET A 107 13.38 -2.93 -24.25
C MET A 107 13.47 -3.36 -22.79
N ILE A 108 12.78 -2.65 -21.90
CA ILE A 108 12.42 -3.21 -20.59
C ILE A 108 10.95 -3.60 -20.71
N ASN A 109 10.71 -4.88 -20.97
CA ASN A 109 9.39 -5.49 -20.84
C ASN A 109 9.02 -5.48 -19.36
N TYR A 110 8.40 -4.39 -18.89
CA TYR A 110 7.64 -4.45 -17.65
C TYR A 110 6.29 -5.08 -17.97
N HIS A 111 6.04 -6.28 -17.44
CA HIS A 111 4.66 -6.71 -17.28
C HIS A 111 3.93 -5.64 -16.45
N PRO A 112 2.68 -5.29 -16.80
CA PRO A 112 1.88 -4.45 -15.94
C PRO A 112 1.89 -5.09 -14.56
N ILE A 113 2.36 -4.34 -13.56
CA ILE A 113 2.20 -4.73 -12.17
C ILE A 113 0.69 -4.69 -11.96
N SER A 114 0.03 -5.83 -12.11
CA SER A 114 -1.14 -6.09 -11.29
C SER A 114 -0.61 -5.92 -9.87
N ILE A 115 -1.09 -4.90 -9.16
CA ILE A 115 -1.03 -4.90 -7.70
C ILE A 115 -2.07 -5.94 -7.26
N GLU A 116 -1.82 -7.19 -7.65
CA GLU A 116 -2.42 -8.38 -7.09
C GLU A 116 -1.48 -8.81 -5.98
N SER A 117 -2.06 -8.93 -4.79
CA SER A 117 -1.47 -9.65 -3.69
C SER A 117 -1.19 -11.09 -4.11
N THR A 118 0.04 -11.43 -4.53
CA THR A 118 0.43 -12.85 -4.63
C THR A 118 1.93 -13.10 -4.56
N ASP A 119 2.26 -14.04 -3.67
CA ASP A 119 3.52 -14.75 -3.51
C ASP A 119 3.82 -15.75 -4.66
N GLN A 120 5.11 -16.13 -4.72
CA GLN A 120 5.76 -17.28 -5.39
C GLN A 120 6.12 -17.18 -6.88
N VAL A 121 7.42 -17.30 -7.21
CA VAL A 121 8.03 -18.52 -7.82
C VAL A 121 9.54 -18.61 -7.46
N MET A 122 9.96 -19.85 -7.17
CA MET A 122 11.30 -20.32 -6.83
C MET A 122 12.39 -20.03 -7.88
N SER A 123 13.61 -19.99 -7.37
CA SER A 123 14.91 -20.06 -8.03
C SER A 123 15.07 -21.17 -9.06
N SER A 124 15.46 -20.79 -10.28
CA SER A 124 16.50 -21.51 -11.04
C SER A 124 17.26 -20.51 -11.94
N SER A 125 18.56 -20.68 -11.97
CA SER A 125 19.59 -19.76 -12.42
C SER A 125 19.55 -19.39 -13.90
N SER A 126 19.57 -18.10 -14.22
CA SER A 126 20.19 -17.52 -15.42
C SER A 126 20.55 -16.06 -15.13
N ILE A 127 21.82 -15.73 -15.28
CA ILE A 127 22.42 -14.42 -14.98
C ILE A 127 21.81 -13.33 -15.87
N VAL A 128 21.02 -12.41 -15.30
CA VAL A 128 20.81 -11.06 -15.83
C VAL A 128 20.70 -10.11 -14.64
N GLY A 129 21.55 -9.07 -14.64
CA GLY A 129 21.81 -8.21 -13.50
C GLY A 129 20.57 -7.54 -12.90
N SER A 130 20.59 -7.43 -11.58
CA SER A 130 19.77 -6.52 -10.79
C SER A 130 20.02 -5.08 -11.25
N VAL A 131 19.20 -4.58 -12.17
CA VAL A 131 19.13 -3.16 -12.51
C VAL A 131 18.18 -2.49 -11.54
N GLU A 132 18.69 -1.50 -10.82
CA GLU A 132 18.03 -0.63 -9.84
C GLU A 132 16.65 -0.16 -10.33
N SER A 133 15.58 -0.74 -9.76
CA SER A 133 14.18 -0.36 -10.00
C SER A 133 13.80 0.99 -9.38
N SER A 134 14.71 1.64 -8.64
CA SER A 134 14.50 2.95 -8.00
C SER A 134 14.50 4.12 -8.98
N ASN A 135 14.93 3.93 -10.24
CA ASN A 135 15.13 5.03 -11.18
C ASN A 135 13.87 5.48 -11.94
N VAL A 136 12.73 4.79 -11.76
CA VAL A 136 11.50 5.02 -12.57
C VAL A 136 10.27 5.43 -11.77
N MET A 137 10.34 5.37 -10.44
CA MET A 137 9.22 5.71 -9.56
C MET A 137 9.70 6.22 -8.21
N ASP A 138 8.78 6.86 -7.50
CA ASP A 138 8.90 7.21 -6.09
C ASP A 138 7.56 6.93 -5.39
N SER A 139 7.60 6.71 -4.08
CA SER A 139 6.41 6.34 -3.30
C SER A 139 6.43 6.93 -1.91
N ILE A 140 5.27 7.35 -1.43
CA ILE A 140 5.06 7.78 -0.04
C ILE A 140 3.89 6.99 0.56
N TYR A 141 4.02 6.57 1.81
CA TYR A 141 2.92 5.97 2.56
C TYR A 141 2.29 7.00 3.50
N ILE A 142 0.98 7.19 3.38
CA ILE A 142 0.20 8.16 4.16
C ILE A 142 -0.80 7.40 5.03
N TYR A 143 -0.79 7.67 6.33
CA TYR A 143 -1.83 7.30 7.29
C TYR A 143 -2.86 8.42 7.36
N VAL A 144 -4.14 8.09 7.11
CA VAL A 144 -5.24 9.04 7.23
C VAL A 144 -6.01 8.74 8.51
N ASN A 145 -5.70 9.50 9.56
CA ASN A 145 -6.09 9.24 10.94
C ASN A 145 -7.55 9.61 11.18
N ASP A 146 -8.37 8.62 11.52
CA ASP A 146 -9.80 8.80 11.81
C ASP A 146 -10.15 8.14 13.16
N PRO A 147 -10.56 8.89 14.20
CA PRO A 147 -10.87 8.33 15.51
C PRO A 147 -12.09 7.40 15.52
N HIS A 148 -12.96 7.48 14.50
CA HIS A 148 -14.12 6.61 14.35
C HIS A 148 -13.79 5.35 13.55
N ASN A 149 -12.72 5.37 12.75
CA ASN A 149 -12.29 4.28 11.89
C ASN A 149 -10.80 4.00 12.11
N LEU A 150 -10.47 3.10 13.05
CA LEU A 150 -9.07 2.77 13.35
C LEU A 150 -8.44 1.77 12.35
N MET A 151 -9.26 1.16 11.49
CA MET A 151 -8.85 0.17 10.51
C MET A 151 -9.02 0.70 9.09
N VAL A 152 -8.02 0.45 8.24
CA VAL A 152 -8.12 0.64 6.79
C VAL A 152 -8.87 -0.55 6.19
N PRO A 153 -9.99 -0.33 5.47
CA PRO A 153 -10.73 -1.41 4.85
C PRO A 153 -9.87 -2.14 3.82
N PHE A 154 -10.11 -3.44 3.67
CA PHE A 154 -9.52 -4.25 2.61
C PHE A 154 -10.51 -4.31 1.45
N GLU A 155 -10.08 -3.96 0.24
CA GLU A 155 -10.91 -3.93 -0.97
C GLU A 155 -12.22 -3.11 -0.80
N GLY A 156 -12.20 -2.07 0.03
CA GLY A 156 -13.36 -1.22 0.30
C GLY A 156 -14.46 -1.87 1.17
N GLN A 157 -14.25 -3.08 1.69
CA GLN A 157 -15.20 -3.74 2.59
C GLN A 157 -14.98 -3.32 4.04
N VAL A 158 -16.08 -3.01 4.73
CA VAL A 158 -16.07 -2.55 6.14
C VAL A 158 -16.66 -3.65 7.03
N GLY A 159 -15.98 -3.97 8.13
CA GLY A 159 -16.51 -4.78 9.24
C GLY A 159 -16.37 -6.30 9.11
N PHE A 160 -16.25 -6.85 7.90
CA PHE A 160 -16.02 -8.28 7.68
C PHE A 160 -15.11 -8.49 6.47
N LEU A 161 -14.09 -9.31 6.63
CA LEU A 161 -13.18 -9.70 5.56
C LEU A 161 -13.19 -11.22 5.41
N PHE A 162 -13.40 -11.69 4.18
CA PHE A 162 -13.26 -13.10 3.84
C PHE A 162 -11.95 -13.31 3.08
N ILE A 163 -11.08 -14.19 3.58
CA ILE A 163 -9.81 -14.53 2.91
C ILE A 163 -9.77 -16.04 2.64
N ALA A 164 -9.54 -16.41 1.39
CA ALA A 164 -9.20 -17.78 1.04
C ALA A 164 -7.69 -17.97 1.13
N LEU A 165 -7.23 -18.88 1.98
CA LEU A 165 -5.81 -19.15 2.21
C LEU A 165 -5.49 -20.62 1.94
N PHE A 166 -4.31 -20.86 1.39
CA PHE A 166 -3.77 -22.20 1.20
C PHE A 166 -2.89 -22.59 2.38
N GLN A 167 -3.09 -23.79 2.91
CA GLN A 167 -2.23 -24.29 3.97
C GLN A 167 -0.77 -24.37 3.50
N GLN A 168 0.14 -24.09 4.42
CA GLN A 168 1.59 -24.13 4.22
C GLN A 168 2.15 -23.17 3.16
N GLN A 169 1.34 -22.20 2.75
CA GLN A 169 1.78 -21.12 1.88
C GLN A 169 1.95 -19.83 2.66
N PRO A 170 2.74 -18.89 2.12
CA PRO A 170 2.75 -17.55 2.61
C PRO A 170 1.35 -16.94 2.60
N ALA A 171 1.03 -16.14 3.61
CA ALA A 171 -0.25 -15.45 3.72
C ALA A 171 -0.08 -14.11 4.44
N THR A 172 -0.86 -13.11 4.05
CA THR A 172 -0.95 -11.84 4.76
C THR A 172 -2.37 -11.60 5.24
N ILE A 173 -2.53 -11.36 6.55
CA ILE A 173 -3.79 -10.92 7.15
C ILE A 173 -3.75 -9.39 7.24
N PRO A 174 -4.56 -8.65 6.47
CA PRO A 174 -4.39 -7.22 6.23
C PRO A 174 -4.92 -6.33 7.38
N CYS A 175 -4.47 -6.57 8.61
CA CYS A 175 -4.75 -5.72 9.78
C CYS A 175 -3.99 -4.38 9.70
N ARG A 176 -4.41 -3.48 8.81
CA ARG A 176 -3.76 -2.18 8.58
C ARG A 176 -4.46 -1.08 9.40
N PRO A 177 -3.74 -0.34 10.27
CA PRO A 177 -4.32 0.76 11.04
C PRO A 177 -4.35 2.06 10.23
N THR A 178 -5.21 2.98 10.65
CA THR A 178 -5.27 4.35 10.12
C THR A 178 -4.31 5.32 10.79
N TYR A 179 -3.64 4.90 11.86
CA TYR A 179 -2.62 5.67 12.59
C TYR A 179 -1.28 4.94 12.54
N SER A 180 -0.18 5.66 12.30
CA SER A 180 1.15 5.03 12.23
C SER A 180 1.62 4.41 13.56
N LYS A 181 1.13 4.96 14.69
CA LYS A 181 1.48 4.56 16.05
C LYS A 181 0.49 3.59 16.70
N ALA A 182 -0.55 3.17 15.99
CA ALA A 182 -1.52 2.24 16.54
C ALA A 182 -0.85 0.92 16.93
N VAL A 183 -1.23 0.39 18.09
CA VAL A 183 -0.89 -0.97 18.49
C VAL A 183 -1.91 -1.90 17.84
N VAL A 184 -1.42 -2.87 17.08
CA VAL A 184 -2.28 -3.85 16.40
C VAL A 184 -1.95 -5.26 16.89
N LYS A 185 -2.97 -5.99 17.32
CA LYS A 185 -2.87 -7.36 17.81
C LYS A 185 -3.76 -8.25 16.95
N LEU A 186 -3.31 -9.48 16.70
CA LEU A 186 -4.09 -10.49 15.98
C LEU A 186 -4.50 -11.58 16.95
N TRP A 187 -5.78 -11.93 16.96
CA TRP A 187 -6.36 -12.93 17.85
C TRP A 187 -7.04 -14.02 17.08
N LYS A 188 -6.95 -15.24 17.61
CA LYS A 188 -7.68 -16.42 17.19
C LYS A 188 -8.89 -16.57 18.10
N THR A 189 -10.10 -16.52 17.55
CA THR A 189 -11.33 -16.40 18.36
C THR A 189 -12.02 -17.74 18.62
N ASN A 190 -11.81 -18.75 17.79
CA ASN A 190 -12.42 -20.06 17.92
C ASN A 190 -11.33 -21.13 17.95
N SER A 191 -10.84 -21.50 19.13
CA SER A 191 -9.85 -22.59 19.24
C SER A 191 -10.35 -23.83 20.00
N LYS A 192 -11.65 -23.90 20.34
CA LYS A 192 -12.46 -25.06 20.84
C LYS A 192 -13.76 -24.53 21.47
N GLU A 193 -14.78 -25.36 21.65
CA GLU A 193 -16.02 -25.02 22.39
C GLU A 193 -15.78 -24.44 23.81
N ASN A 194 -14.56 -24.59 24.36
CA ASN A 194 -14.12 -24.00 25.64
C ASN A 194 -12.74 -23.28 25.54
N GLY A 195 -12.25 -22.99 24.34
CA GLY A 195 -10.95 -22.35 24.15
C GLY A 195 -11.02 -20.84 24.37
N SER A 196 -10.22 -20.30 25.29
CA SER A 196 -10.04 -18.85 25.39
C SER A 196 -9.39 -18.30 24.12
N PRO A 197 -9.72 -17.07 23.69
CA PRO A 197 -9.03 -16.41 22.59
C PRO A 197 -7.51 -16.42 22.80
N GLU A 198 -6.76 -16.65 21.72
CA GLU A 198 -5.29 -16.70 21.74
C GLU A 198 -4.71 -15.57 20.88
N GLU A 199 -3.77 -14.80 21.44
CA GLU A 199 -3.05 -13.76 20.71
C GLU A 199 -1.93 -14.38 19.87
N ILE A 200 -1.93 -14.08 18.57
CA ILE A 200 -0.87 -14.44 17.64
C ILE A 200 0.15 -13.30 17.63
N LYS A 201 1.28 -13.54 18.31
CA LYS A 201 2.36 -12.56 18.42
C LYS A 201 3.33 -12.68 17.24
N PRO A 202 3.84 -11.54 16.72
CA PRO A 202 4.97 -11.56 15.79
C PRO A 202 6.15 -12.35 16.37
N ASN A 203 6.66 -13.29 15.60
CA ASN A 203 7.74 -14.18 15.98
C ASN A 203 8.51 -14.61 14.72
N SER A 204 9.68 -14.01 14.50
CA SER A 204 10.52 -14.26 13.32
C SER A 204 10.96 -15.72 13.19
N THR A 205 11.14 -16.43 14.31
CA THR A 205 11.53 -17.85 14.30
C THR A 205 10.39 -18.75 13.80
N LEU A 206 9.14 -18.30 13.95
CA LEU A 206 7.95 -18.97 13.41
C LEU A 206 7.54 -18.40 12.03
N GLY A 207 8.32 -17.48 11.46
CA GLY A 207 8.00 -16.82 10.20
C GLY A 207 6.78 -15.88 10.30
N ILE A 208 6.48 -15.35 11.49
CA ILE A 208 5.36 -14.42 11.71
C ILE A 208 5.93 -13.01 11.91
N THR A 209 5.55 -12.08 11.05
CA THR A 209 5.96 -10.67 11.16
C THR A 209 4.75 -9.74 11.06
N TYR A 210 4.90 -8.51 11.53
CA TYR A 210 3.88 -7.48 11.40
C TYR A 210 4.50 -6.23 10.77
N ASP A 211 3.81 -5.70 9.76
CA ASP A 211 4.11 -4.43 9.11
C ASP A 211 2.81 -3.61 9.07
N SER A 212 2.77 -2.44 9.68
CA SER A 212 1.54 -1.62 9.72
C SER A 212 1.06 -1.17 8.33
N LYS A 213 1.93 -1.22 7.30
CA LYS A 213 1.56 -0.91 5.92
C LYS A 213 0.89 -2.08 5.20
N LYS A 214 1.10 -3.31 5.67
CA LYS A 214 0.68 -4.56 4.99
C LYS A 214 -0.24 -5.44 5.84
N GLY A 215 0.08 -5.64 7.12
CA GLY A 215 -0.63 -6.52 8.04
C GLY A 215 0.30 -7.57 8.68
N PHE A 216 -0.29 -8.67 9.13
CA PHE A 216 0.44 -9.82 9.67
C PHE A 216 0.82 -10.76 8.55
N TYR A 217 2.12 -10.95 8.35
CA TYR A 217 2.66 -11.89 7.37
C TYR A 217 3.04 -13.21 8.04
N PHE A 218 2.68 -14.31 7.39
CA PHE A 218 3.03 -15.67 7.75
C PHE A 218 3.81 -16.27 6.59
N GLU A 219 5.05 -16.69 6.82
CA GLU A 219 5.87 -17.37 5.80
C GLU A 219 5.30 -18.76 5.47
N ASN A 220 4.79 -19.45 6.50
CA ASN A 220 4.18 -20.77 6.40
C ASN A 220 2.92 -20.80 7.27
N ALA A 221 1.80 -20.39 6.68
CA ALA A 221 0.51 -20.36 7.35
C ALA A 221 0.07 -21.78 7.75
N ARG A 222 0.24 -22.13 9.03
CA ARG A 222 -0.20 -23.40 9.62
C ARG A 222 -1.29 -23.12 10.63
N TRP A 223 -2.50 -23.54 10.28
CA TRP A 223 -3.70 -23.27 11.05
C TRP A 223 -4.37 -24.59 11.34
N ASP A 224 -4.93 -24.73 12.54
CA ASP A 224 -5.81 -25.84 12.82
C ASP A 224 -7.11 -25.66 12.04
N THR A 225 -7.68 -26.77 11.59
CA THR A 225 -8.91 -26.80 10.77
C THR A 225 -10.14 -26.24 11.49
N GLU A 226 -10.02 -25.96 12.79
CA GLU A 226 -11.09 -25.44 13.65
C GLU A 226 -11.15 -23.90 13.64
N SER A 227 -10.12 -23.22 13.14
CA SER A 227 -9.99 -21.76 13.23
C SER A 227 -10.39 -21.06 11.95
N ASN A 228 -11.68 -20.79 11.84
CA ASN A 228 -12.25 -20.10 10.69
C ASN A 228 -12.45 -18.59 10.94
N SER A 229 -12.02 -18.08 12.10
CA SER A 229 -12.20 -16.67 12.48
C SER A 229 -10.99 -16.13 13.23
N LEU A 230 -10.51 -14.97 12.77
CA LEU A 230 -9.53 -14.14 13.44
C LEU A 230 -10.11 -12.76 13.77
N GLN A 231 -9.45 -12.05 14.68
CA GLN A 231 -9.76 -10.67 14.99
C GLN A 231 -8.50 -9.81 15.02
N CYS A 232 -8.50 -8.72 14.26
CA CYS A 232 -7.54 -7.64 14.45
C CYS A 232 -8.08 -6.71 15.54
N HIS A 233 -7.25 -6.41 16.53
CA HIS A 233 -7.53 -5.43 17.58
C HIS A 233 -6.62 -4.23 17.38
N PHE A 234 -7.18 -3.04 17.31
CA PHE A 234 -6.49 -1.77 17.07
C PHE A 234 -6.63 -0.89 18.31
N GLU A 235 -5.53 -0.38 18.84
CA GLU A 235 -5.49 0.48 20.02
C GLU A 235 -4.63 1.73 19.74
N ILE A 236 -5.16 2.93 20.03
CA ILE A 236 -4.41 4.19 19.95
C ILE A 236 -5.00 5.20 20.92
N ASP A 237 -4.18 5.80 21.79
CA ASP A 237 -4.56 6.90 22.70
C ASP A 237 -5.89 6.68 23.46
N GLY A 238 -6.15 5.44 23.90
CA GLY A 238 -7.37 5.05 24.62
C GLY A 238 -8.58 4.73 23.75
N LEU A 239 -8.48 4.91 22.43
CA LEU A 239 -9.44 4.42 21.45
C LEU A 239 -9.13 2.95 21.12
N SER A 240 -10.17 2.15 20.93
CA SER A 240 -10.06 0.75 20.51
C SER A 240 -11.09 0.37 19.47
N SER A 241 -10.71 -0.47 18.52
CA SER A 241 -11.61 -1.05 17.53
C SER A 241 -11.20 -2.49 17.20
N THR A 242 -12.15 -3.28 16.72
CA THR A 242 -11.92 -4.67 16.35
C THR A 242 -12.51 -4.94 14.97
N ALA A 243 -11.80 -5.73 14.17
CA ALA A 243 -12.29 -6.23 12.89
C ALA A 243 -12.22 -7.74 12.84
N SER A 244 -13.32 -8.37 12.42
CA SER A 244 -13.40 -9.82 12.29
C SER A 244 -13.03 -10.25 10.88
N ILE A 245 -12.24 -11.32 10.79
CA ILE A 245 -11.76 -11.88 9.54
C ILE A 245 -12.18 -13.34 9.52
N SER A 246 -13.03 -13.70 8.57
CA SER A 246 -13.32 -15.10 8.29
C SER A 246 -12.31 -15.65 7.32
N ILE A 247 -11.78 -16.82 7.66
CA ILE A 247 -10.80 -17.50 6.83
C ILE A 247 -11.39 -18.80 6.34
N HIS A 248 -11.23 -19.03 5.04
CA HIS A 248 -11.49 -20.32 4.43
C HIS A 248 -10.18 -20.97 4.02
N TRP A 249 -9.89 -22.12 4.61
CA TRP A 249 -8.68 -22.87 4.35
C TRP A 249 -8.91 -23.88 3.24
N SER A 250 -8.09 -23.84 2.19
CA SER A 250 -8.03 -24.91 1.20
C SER A 250 -6.83 -25.80 1.47
N SER A 251 -7.06 -27.12 1.52
CA SER A 251 -5.99 -28.08 1.25
C SER A 251 -5.62 -28.00 -0.23
N ARG A 252 -4.33 -28.10 -0.54
CA ARG A 252 -3.88 -28.31 -1.93
C ARG A 252 -4.32 -29.69 -2.42
#